data_AF-A0A7L2RXD5-F1
#
_entry.id   AF-A0A7L2RXD5-F1
#
_cell.length_a   1.000
_cell.length_b   1.000
_cell.length_c   1.000
_cell.angle_alpha   90.00
_cell.angle_beta   90.00
_cell.angle_gamma   90.00
#
_symmetry.space_group_name_H-M   'P 1'
#
loop_
_entity.id
_entity.type
_entity.pdbx_description
1 polymer ?
#
loop_
_entity_poly.entity_id
_entity_poly.type
_entity_poly.pdbx_seq_one_letter_code
_entity_poly.pdbx_strand_id
1 'polypeptide(L)'
;QAFTGSLELMEGRTKFEELCIPLCIIPATVSNNVPGSDFSIGTDTALNTITTTCDRIKQSAAGTKRRVFIIETMGGFCGYLATMAGLASGADAAYIYEEKFSIRDLQVNVEHLTEKMKTTVKRGLVLRNERCSENYTTDFIYNLYLEEGKGVFDCRKNVLGHMQQGGSPTPFDRNFGTKMGAKAVAWITGKIKECSRHG
;
A
#
# COMPACT_ATOMS: atom_id res chain seq x y z
N GLN A 1 -10.83 -6.79 8.73
CA GLN A 1 -12.13 -7.21 9.31
C GLN A 1 -12.28 -8.72 9.33
N ALA A 2 -12.10 -9.44 8.21
CA ALA A 2 -12.21 -10.92 8.20
C ALA A 2 -11.30 -11.62 9.25
N PHE A 3 -10.05 -11.14 9.41
CA PHE A 3 -9.14 -11.62 10.46
C PHE A 3 -9.74 -11.52 11.87
N THR A 4 -10.14 -10.30 12.28
CA THR A 4 -10.76 -10.05 13.59
C THR A 4 -12.05 -10.85 13.77
N GLY A 5 -12.92 -10.90 12.74
CA GLY A 5 -14.15 -11.68 12.81
C GLY A 5 -13.90 -13.18 13.01
N SER A 6 -12.84 -13.74 12.42
CA SER A 6 -12.48 -15.14 12.69
C SER A 6 -12.00 -15.38 14.12
N LEU A 7 -11.35 -14.38 14.73
CA LEU A 7 -10.89 -14.46 16.11
C LEU A 7 -12.10 -14.47 17.04
N GLU A 8 -13.08 -13.60 16.79
CA GLU A 8 -14.35 -13.58 17.51
C GLU A 8 -15.10 -14.92 17.38
N LEU A 9 -15.14 -15.50 16.18
CA LEU A 9 -15.73 -16.83 15.96
C LEU A 9 -14.96 -17.93 16.72
N MET A 10 -13.64 -17.84 16.79
CA MET A 10 -12.80 -18.80 17.51
C MET A 10 -13.03 -18.70 19.03
N GLU A 11 -13.10 -17.50 19.60
CA GLU A 11 -13.43 -17.28 21.01
C GLU A 11 -14.84 -17.76 21.35
N GLY A 12 -15.79 -17.56 20.43
CA GLY A 12 -17.17 -18.01 20.53
C GLY A 12 -17.36 -19.53 20.61
N ARG A 13 -16.37 -20.33 20.18
CA ARG A 13 -16.42 -21.81 20.25
C ARG A 13 -16.63 -22.37 21.65
N THR A 14 -16.24 -21.61 22.68
CA THR A 14 -16.46 -22.00 24.08
C THR A 14 -17.94 -21.98 24.49
N LYS A 15 -18.76 -21.18 23.80
CA LYS A 15 -20.18 -20.97 24.10
C LYS A 15 -21.10 -21.65 23.08
N PHE A 16 -20.65 -21.77 21.84
CA PHE A 16 -21.45 -22.26 20.71
C PHE A 16 -20.71 -23.41 20.03
N GLU A 17 -21.22 -24.64 20.20
CA GLU A 17 -20.62 -25.84 19.61
C GLU A 17 -20.68 -25.79 18.07
N GLU A 18 -21.67 -25.10 17.51
CA GLU A 18 -21.84 -24.91 16.06
C GLU A 18 -20.66 -24.16 15.42
N LEU A 19 -19.91 -23.38 16.19
CA LEU A 19 -18.72 -22.66 15.72
C LEU A 19 -17.46 -23.54 15.68
N CYS A 20 -17.53 -24.78 16.21
CA CYS A 20 -16.43 -25.75 16.22
C CYS A 20 -16.19 -26.44 14.86
N ILE A 21 -16.53 -25.76 13.77
CA ILE A 21 -16.18 -26.18 12.40
C ILE A 21 -14.78 -25.66 12.02
N PRO A 22 -14.07 -26.32 11.09
CA PRO A 22 -12.82 -25.79 10.55
C PRO A 22 -13.03 -24.40 9.92
N LEU A 23 -12.21 -23.44 10.33
CA LEU A 23 -12.24 -22.06 9.84
C LEU A 23 -10.90 -21.73 9.20
N CYS A 24 -10.94 -21.12 8.02
CA CYS A 24 -9.76 -20.66 7.29
C CYS A 24 -10.05 -19.29 6.67
N ILE A 25 -9.10 -18.37 6.76
CA ILE A 25 -9.18 -17.06 6.12
C ILE A 25 -8.21 -17.03 4.96
N ILE A 26 -8.69 -16.53 3.82
CA ILE A 26 -7.83 -16.11 2.72
C ILE A 26 -7.69 -14.58 2.81
N PRO A 27 -6.48 -14.06 3.08
CA PRO A 27 -6.26 -12.61 3.11
C PRO A 27 -6.58 -11.96 1.75
N ALA A 28 -7.52 -11.03 1.75
CA ALA A 28 -7.89 -10.25 0.58
C ALA A 28 -8.04 -8.77 0.98
N THR A 29 -7.03 -7.98 0.63
CA THR A 29 -6.96 -6.55 0.92
C THR A 29 -5.89 -5.92 0.01
N VAL A 30 -6.04 -4.64 -0.28
CA VAL A 30 -5.00 -3.89 -1.01
C VAL A 30 -3.83 -3.52 -0.10
N SER A 31 -4.09 -3.36 1.20
CA SER A 31 -3.11 -2.81 2.15
C SER A 31 -2.04 -3.80 2.59
N ASN A 32 -2.20 -5.08 2.27
CA ASN A 32 -1.33 -6.17 2.74
C ASN A 32 -1.11 -6.21 4.26
N ASN A 33 -2.16 -5.91 5.03
CA ASN A 33 -2.08 -5.70 6.49
C ASN A 33 -2.72 -6.85 7.31
N VAL A 34 -2.82 -8.05 6.75
CA VAL A 34 -3.38 -9.21 7.46
C VAL A 34 -2.23 -10.05 8.02
N PRO A 35 -2.11 -10.20 9.36
CA PRO A 35 -1.08 -11.00 9.96
C PRO A 35 -1.14 -12.48 9.52
N GLY A 36 0.03 -13.13 9.47
CA GLY A 36 0.14 -14.54 9.12
C GLY A 36 0.23 -14.82 7.61
N SER A 37 0.26 -13.79 6.76
CA SER A 37 0.53 -13.94 5.34
C SER A 37 1.39 -12.79 4.82
N ASP A 38 2.39 -13.12 4.01
CA ASP A 38 3.24 -12.12 3.34
C ASP A 38 2.52 -11.42 2.19
N PHE A 39 1.42 -12.00 1.69
CA PHE A 39 0.71 -11.49 0.52
C PHE A 39 -0.81 -11.71 0.62
N SER A 40 -1.55 -10.64 0.34
CA SER A 40 -3.01 -10.67 0.27
C SER A 40 -3.52 -10.44 -1.15
N ILE A 41 -4.61 -11.12 -1.49
CA ILE A 41 -5.25 -10.99 -2.81
C ILE A 41 -5.69 -9.54 -3.02
N GLY A 42 -5.34 -8.98 -4.18
CA GLY A 42 -5.65 -7.61 -4.56
C GLY A 42 -4.50 -6.64 -4.34
N THR A 43 -3.47 -7.03 -3.58
CA THR A 43 -2.28 -6.20 -3.35
C THR A 43 -1.49 -5.97 -4.63
N ASP A 44 -1.31 -7.00 -5.48
CA ASP A 44 -0.58 -6.87 -6.75
C ASP A 44 -1.31 -5.94 -7.73
N THR A 45 -2.63 -6.08 -7.83
CA THR A 45 -3.48 -5.20 -8.64
C THR A 45 -3.38 -3.75 -8.19
N ALA A 46 -3.39 -3.53 -6.88
CA ALA A 46 -3.24 -2.18 -6.34
C ALA A 46 -1.85 -1.60 -6.62
N LEU A 47 -0.80 -2.38 -6.39
CA LEU A 47 0.57 -1.98 -6.64
C LEU A 47 0.81 -1.62 -8.12
N ASN A 48 0.29 -2.42 -9.05
CA ASN A 48 0.36 -2.14 -10.49
C ASN A 48 -0.37 -0.85 -10.85
N THR A 49 -1.52 -0.59 -10.23
CA THR A 49 -2.30 0.63 -10.47
C THR A 49 -1.57 1.88 -9.97
N ILE A 50 -0.95 1.80 -8.78
CA ILE A 50 -0.14 2.89 -8.23
C ILE A 50 1.08 3.14 -9.12
N THR A 51 1.83 2.09 -9.45
CA THR A 51 3.05 2.17 -10.27
C THR A 51 2.76 2.74 -11.66
N THR A 52 1.71 2.26 -12.33
CA THR A 52 1.28 2.78 -13.63
C THR A 52 0.88 4.26 -13.54
N THR A 53 0.23 4.66 -12.46
CA THR A 53 -0.12 6.07 -12.22
C THR A 53 1.13 6.92 -12.02
N CYS A 54 2.10 6.45 -11.23
CA CYS A 54 3.40 7.11 -11.06
C CYS A 54 4.12 7.29 -12.40
N ASP A 55 4.11 6.28 -13.27
CA ASP A 55 4.73 6.35 -14.59
C ASP A 55 4.06 7.38 -15.50
N ARG A 56 2.72 7.40 -15.53
CA ARG A 56 1.96 8.41 -16.28
C ARG A 56 2.24 9.83 -15.79
N ILE A 57 2.37 10.00 -14.47
CA ILE A 57 2.74 11.28 -13.86
C ILE A 57 4.15 11.69 -14.25
N LYS A 58 5.14 10.77 -14.17
CA LYS A 58 6.52 11.03 -14.60
C LYS A 58 6.59 11.41 -16.09
N GLN A 59 5.78 10.78 -16.94
CA GLN A 59 5.70 11.09 -18.36
C GLN A 59 5.10 12.49 -18.60
N SER A 60 4.03 12.84 -17.89
CA SER A 60 3.46 14.19 -17.92
C SER A 60 4.46 15.27 -17.48
N ALA A 61 5.31 14.95 -16.49
CA ALA A 61 6.34 15.84 -16.00
C ALA A 61 7.45 16.11 -17.03
N ALA A 62 7.77 15.14 -17.91
CA ALA A 62 8.90 15.20 -18.83
C ALA A 62 8.84 16.36 -19.84
N GLY A 63 7.64 16.85 -20.17
CA GLY A 63 7.43 17.96 -21.09
C GLY A 63 7.30 19.35 -20.44
N THR A 64 7.51 19.48 -19.13
CA THR A 64 7.19 20.71 -18.37
C THR A 64 8.36 21.25 -17.54
N LYS A 65 8.15 22.38 -16.84
CA LYS A 65 9.07 22.95 -15.84
C LYS A 65 9.46 21.90 -14.77
N ARG A 66 10.56 22.16 -14.04
CA ARG A 66 11.04 21.36 -12.90
C ARG A 66 9.89 21.12 -11.90
N ARG A 67 9.52 19.86 -11.65
CA ARG A 67 8.33 19.49 -10.86
C ARG A 67 8.56 18.31 -9.93
N VAL A 68 8.02 18.42 -8.72
CA VAL A 68 7.95 17.33 -7.74
C VAL A 68 6.50 16.90 -7.55
N PHE A 69 6.26 15.59 -7.59
CA PHE A 69 4.94 15.01 -7.36
C PHE A 69 4.91 14.27 -6.03
N ILE A 70 3.95 14.63 -5.18
CA ILE A 70 3.66 13.96 -3.93
C ILE A 70 2.41 13.11 -4.15
N ILE A 71 2.56 11.79 -4.08
CA ILE A 71 1.49 10.83 -4.33
C ILE A 71 1.08 10.20 -3.00
N GLU A 72 -0.18 10.39 -2.63
CA GLU A 72 -0.75 9.74 -1.46
C GLU A 72 -1.32 8.37 -1.84
N THR A 73 -0.84 7.33 -1.18
CA THR A 73 -1.34 5.95 -1.27
C THR A 73 -2.17 5.61 -0.05
N MET A 74 -3.21 4.79 -0.24
CA MET A 74 -3.87 4.14 0.89
C MET A 74 -2.97 3.03 1.47
N GLY A 75 -3.44 2.40 2.54
CA GLY A 75 -2.71 1.33 3.22
C GLY A 75 -3.01 1.28 4.71
N GLY A 76 -3.82 2.20 5.22
CA GLY A 76 -3.97 2.43 6.65
C GLY A 76 -2.58 2.58 7.29
N PHE A 77 -2.39 1.91 8.41
CA PHE A 77 -1.12 1.88 9.16
C PHE A 77 -0.07 0.91 8.58
N CYS A 78 -0.23 0.45 7.34
CA CYS A 78 0.76 -0.38 6.65
C CYS A 78 1.33 0.35 5.44
N GLY A 79 2.63 0.60 5.46
CA GLY A 79 3.40 1.28 4.43
C GLY A 79 3.70 0.45 3.19
N TYR A 80 3.30 -0.84 3.15
CA TYR A 80 3.66 -1.79 2.08
C TYR A 80 3.47 -1.21 0.68
N LEU A 81 2.30 -0.63 0.40
CA LEU A 81 2.00 -0.06 -0.91
C LEU A 81 2.90 1.14 -1.25
N ALA A 82 3.15 2.05 -0.30
CA ALA A 82 4.01 3.20 -0.51
C ALA A 82 5.47 2.77 -0.74
N THR A 83 5.97 1.83 0.05
CA THR A 83 7.34 1.31 -0.07
C THR A 83 7.55 0.58 -1.38
N MET A 84 6.70 -0.40 -1.69
CA MET A 84 6.85 -1.22 -2.89
C MET A 84 6.61 -0.41 -4.16
N ALA A 85 5.63 0.49 -4.17
CA ALA A 85 5.38 1.35 -5.32
C ALA A 85 6.50 2.39 -5.49
N GLY A 86 7.04 2.91 -4.39
CA GLY A 86 8.17 3.84 -4.42
C GLY A 86 9.41 3.20 -5.01
N LEU A 87 9.72 1.97 -4.59
CA LEU A 87 10.81 1.19 -5.17
C LEU A 87 10.60 0.92 -6.66
N ALA A 88 9.42 0.42 -7.05
CA ALA A 88 9.10 0.11 -8.44
C ALA A 88 9.07 1.35 -9.35
N SER A 89 8.63 2.49 -8.81
CA SER A 89 8.48 3.74 -9.56
C SER A 89 9.76 4.60 -9.56
N GLY A 90 10.79 4.24 -8.79
CA GLY A 90 11.99 5.05 -8.62
C GLY A 90 11.70 6.38 -7.92
N ALA A 91 10.95 6.32 -6.82
CA ALA A 91 10.66 7.48 -6.00
C ALA A 91 11.90 7.95 -5.23
N ASP A 92 12.00 9.26 -5.03
CA ASP A 92 13.05 9.93 -4.26
C ASP A 92 12.87 9.74 -2.76
N ALA A 93 11.63 9.63 -2.30
CA ALA A 93 11.30 9.35 -0.91
C ALA A 93 9.97 8.60 -0.80
N ALA A 94 9.83 7.78 0.24
CA ALA A 94 8.58 7.12 0.61
C ALA A 94 8.34 7.33 2.12
N TYR A 95 7.25 8.02 2.47
CA TYR A 95 6.87 8.26 3.86
C TYR A 95 5.84 7.22 4.31
N ILE A 96 6.22 6.39 5.28
CA ILE A 96 5.42 5.25 5.76
C ILE A 96 5.15 5.37 7.27
N TYR A 97 4.22 4.55 7.77
CA TYR A 97 3.84 4.60 9.19
C TYR A 97 4.90 3.99 10.10
N GLU A 98 5.57 2.96 9.59
CA GLU A 98 6.59 2.16 10.26
C GLU A 98 7.86 2.95 10.56
N GLU A 99 8.18 3.94 9.71
CA GLU A 99 9.37 4.78 9.85
C GLU A 99 8.97 6.19 10.29
N LYS A 100 9.34 6.56 11.52
CA LYS A 100 9.06 7.90 12.04
C LYS A 100 10.04 8.90 11.43
N PHE A 101 9.48 9.99 10.92
CA PHE A 101 10.24 11.09 10.33
C PHE A 101 9.85 12.41 10.97
N SER A 102 10.78 13.36 10.92
CA SER A 102 10.67 14.70 11.46
C SER A 102 10.68 15.75 10.34
N ILE A 103 10.46 17.00 10.71
CA ILE A 103 10.59 18.13 9.78
C ILE A 103 11.98 18.22 9.15
N ARG A 104 13.04 17.79 9.86
CA ARG A 104 14.41 17.81 9.35
C ARG A 104 14.60 16.82 8.20
N ASP A 105 13.97 15.65 8.30
CA ASP A 105 14.03 14.64 7.24
C ASP A 105 13.31 15.13 5.97
N LEU A 106 12.21 15.85 6.14
CA LEU A 106 11.53 16.53 5.02
C LEU A 106 12.43 17.59 4.38
N GLN A 107 13.13 18.40 5.19
CA GLN A 107 14.05 19.42 4.69
C GLN A 107 15.22 18.81 3.91
N VAL A 108 15.84 17.75 4.44
CA VAL A 108 16.91 17.01 3.74
C VAL A 108 16.42 16.48 2.39
N ASN A 109 15.19 15.96 2.32
CA ASN A 109 14.62 15.51 1.05
C ASN A 109 14.34 16.66 0.07
N VAL A 110 13.93 17.84 0.56
CA VAL A 110 13.80 19.04 -0.29
C VAL A 110 15.16 19.49 -0.82
N GLU A 111 16.20 19.49 -0.01
CA GLU A 111 17.57 19.80 -0.42
C GLU A 111 18.06 18.82 -1.48
N HIS A 112 17.86 17.51 -1.25
CA HIS A 112 18.19 16.46 -2.21
C HIS A 112 17.49 16.67 -3.56
N LEU A 113 16.18 16.95 -3.55
CA LEU A 113 15.42 17.24 -4.76
C LEU A 113 15.90 18.51 -5.44
N THR A 114 16.23 19.55 -4.67
CA THR A 114 16.75 20.82 -5.19
C THR A 114 18.05 20.62 -5.96
N GLU A 115 18.99 19.84 -5.41
CA GLU A 115 20.23 19.48 -6.11
C GLU A 115 19.96 18.60 -7.33
N LYS A 116 19.08 17.60 -7.20
CA LYS A 116 18.66 16.74 -8.32
C LYS A 116 18.14 17.57 -9.50
N MET A 117 17.35 18.61 -9.25
CA MET A 117 16.78 19.48 -10.30
C MET A 117 17.81 20.29 -11.09
N LYS A 118 19.06 20.42 -10.59
CA LYS A 118 20.17 21.04 -11.32
C LYS A 118 20.81 20.08 -12.34
N THR A 119 20.54 18.78 -12.22
CA THR A 119 21.05 17.74 -13.12
C THR A 119 20.16 17.58 -14.37
N THR A 120 20.44 16.54 -15.16
CA THR A 120 19.62 16.14 -16.32
C THR A 120 18.20 15.73 -15.92
N VAL A 121 18.01 15.20 -14.70
CA VAL A 121 16.69 14.73 -14.23
C VAL A 121 15.96 15.85 -13.51
N LYS A 122 15.00 16.46 -14.21
CA LYS A 122 14.23 17.63 -13.75
C LYS A 122 12.88 17.28 -13.14
N ARG A 123 12.77 16.11 -12.51
CA ARG A 123 11.54 15.60 -11.90
C ARG A 123 11.82 14.93 -10.56
N GLY A 124 10.89 15.10 -9.63
CA GLY A 124 10.89 14.43 -8.33
C GLY A 124 9.60 13.63 -8.12
N LEU A 125 9.71 12.53 -7.40
CA LEU A 125 8.58 11.67 -7.05
C LEU A 125 8.66 11.28 -5.59
N VAL A 126 7.63 11.57 -4.82
CA VAL A 126 7.52 11.26 -3.40
C VAL A 126 6.24 10.48 -3.18
N LEU A 127 6.33 9.32 -2.51
CA LEU A 127 5.14 8.59 -2.08
C LEU A 127 4.90 8.83 -0.59
N ARG A 128 3.64 8.88 -0.21
CA ARG A 128 3.23 9.05 1.18
C ARG A 128 2.05 8.13 1.47
N ASN A 129 2.18 7.29 2.48
CA ASN A 129 1.06 6.50 3.00
C ASN A 129 0.08 7.41 3.77
N GLU A 130 -1.22 7.20 3.57
CA GLU A 130 -2.32 8.02 4.13
C GLU A 130 -2.28 8.21 5.65
N ARG A 131 -1.75 7.24 6.42
CA ARG A 131 -1.65 7.26 7.88
C ARG A 131 -0.20 7.29 8.37
N CYS A 132 0.77 7.72 7.57
CA CYS A 132 2.17 7.78 8.02
C CYS A 132 2.36 8.71 9.25
N SER A 133 1.64 9.82 9.28
CA SER A 133 1.63 10.82 10.36
C SER A 133 0.29 11.57 10.35
N GLU A 134 -0.19 11.94 11.53
CA GLU A 134 -1.41 12.75 11.69
C GLU A 134 -1.19 14.22 11.31
N ASN A 135 0.00 14.76 11.60
CA ASN A 135 0.32 16.17 11.39
C ASN A 135 1.03 16.43 10.06
N TYR A 136 1.88 15.51 9.60
CA TYR A 136 2.55 15.61 8.31
C TYR A 136 1.65 15.04 7.21
N THR A 137 0.56 15.76 6.94
CA THR A 137 -0.40 15.44 5.88
C THR A 137 0.19 15.70 4.51
N THR A 138 -0.43 15.16 3.45
CA THR A 138 -0.05 15.46 2.07
C THR A 138 -0.07 16.96 1.78
N ASP A 139 -1.02 17.69 2.36
CA ASP A 139 -1.13 19.15 2.21
C ASP A 139 -0.01 19.89 2.92
N PHE A 140 0.35 19.45 4.11
CA PHE A 140 1.48 20.01 4.85
C PHE A 140 2.79 19.79 4.08
N ILE A 141 3.08 18.56 3.66
CA ILE A 141 4.29 18.23 2.90
C ILE A 141 4.31 18.99 1.58
N TYR A 142 3.17 19.11 0.89
CA TYR A 142 3.04 19.90 -0.33
C TYR A 142 3.41 21.38 -0.12
N ASN A 143 2.83 22.03 0.89
CA ASN A 143 3.11 23.45 1.16
C ASN A 143 4.57 23.65 1.59
N LEU A 144 5.10 22.75 2.42
CA LEU A 144 6.50 22.79 2.84
C LEU A 144 7.44 22.68 1.64
N TYR A 145 7.24 21.68 0.78
CA TYR A 145 8.10 21.46 -0.38
C TYR A 145 8.00 22.60 -1.40
N LEU A 146 6.81 23.20 -1.53
CA LEU A 146 6.60 24.35 -2.41
C LEU A 146 7.36 25.59 -1.92
N GLU A 147 7.29 25.88 -0.62
CA GLU A 147 7.96 27.05 -0.01
C GLU A 147 9.48 26.84 0.06
N GLU A 148 9.92 25.72 0.64
CA GLU A 148 11.35 25.41 0.81
C GLU A 148 12.05 25.09 -0.51
N GLY A 149 11.30 24.70 -1.54
CA GLY A 149 11.80 24.57 -2.90
C GLY A 149 12.24 25.90 -3.53
N LYS A 150 11.91 27.06 -2.93
CA LYS A 150 12.39 28.42 -3.29
C LYS A 150 12.34 28.72 -4.79
N GLY A 151 11.29 28.24 -5.47
CA GLY A 151 11.09 28.42 -6.91
C GLY A 151 11.99 27.58 -7.82
N VAL A 152 12.83 26.70 -7.27
CA VAL A 152 13.65 25.76 -8.06
C VAL A 152 12.76 24.73 -8.75
N PHE A 153 11.70 24.28 -8.08
CA PHE A 153 10.68 23.40 -8.65
C PHE A 153 9.28 23.79 -8.17
N ASP A 154 8.27 23.42 -8.96
CA ASP A 154 6.86 23.47 -8.56
C ASP A 154 6.44 22.12 -7.95
N CYS A 155 5.44 22.12 -7.08
CA CYS A 155 4.90 20.91 -6.49
C CYS A 155 3.52 20.58 -7.05
N ARG A 156 3.20 19.28 -7.08
CA ARG A 156 1.84 18.78 -7.33
C ARG A 156 1.55 17.65 -6.37
N LYS A 157 0.37 17.65 -5.78
CA LYS A 157 -0.13 16.53 -4.98
C LYS A 157 -1.14 15.73 -5.79
N ASN A 158 -1.14 14.41 -5.61
CA ASN A 158 -2.15 13.53 -6.16
C ASN A 158 -2.57 12.49 -5.13
N VAL A 159 -3.84 12.50 -4.75
CA VAL A 159 -4.41 11.51 -3.83
C VAL A 159 -5.08 10.44 -4.67
N LEU A 160 -4.53 9.23 -4.66
CA LEU A 160 -5.07 8.15 -5.49
C LEU A 160 -6.46 7.72 -4.99
N GLY A 161 -6.63 7.69 -3.66
CA GLY A 161 -7.85 7.20 -3.02
C GLY A 161 -8.24 5.82 -3.55
N HIS A 162 -9.55 5.60 -3.74
CA HIS A 162 -10.09 4.30 -4.16
C HIS A 162 -9.66 3.86 -5.57
N MET A 163 -9.09 4.74 -6.40
CA MET A 163 -8.60 4.37 -7.73
C MET A 163 -7.55 3.25 -7.64
N GLN A 164 -6.77 3.22 -6.55
CA GLN A 164 -5.75 2.19 -6.37
C GLN A 164 -6.31 0.79 -6.10
N GLN A 165 -7.62 0.61 -5.84
CA GLN A 165 -8.21 -0.73 -5.79
C GLN A 165 -8.15 -1.42 -7.17
N GLY A 166 -7.90 -0.64 -8.22
CA GLY A 166 -7.87 -1.10 -9.59
C GLY A 166 -9.27 -1.29 -10.15
N GLY A 167 -9.34 -1.99 -11.28
CA GLY A 167 -10.60 -2.44 -11.87
C GLY A 167 -10.53 -3.94 -12.10
N SER A 168 -9.95 -4.33 -13.22
CA SER A 168 -9.68 -5.73 -13.52
C SER A 168 -8.47 -6.22 -12.73
N PRO A 169 -8.56 -7.37 -12.02
CA PRO A 169 -7.42 -7.92 -11.29
C PRO A 169 -6.31 -8.34 -12.26
N THR A 170 -5.06 -8.22 -11.81
CA THR A 170 -3.88 -8.65 -12.56
C THR A 170 -3.88 -10.17 -12.75
N PRO A 171 -3.13 -10.69 -13.75
CA PRO A 171 -2.96 -12.13 -13.91
C PRO A 171 -2.41 -12.81 -12.63
N PHE A 172 -1.57 -12.12 -11.87
CA PHE A 172 -1.07 -12.62 -10.60
C PHE A 172 -2.21 -12.82 -9.60
N ASP A 173 -3.00 -11.78 -9.32
CA ASP A 173 -4.11 -11.87 -8.36
C ASP A 173 -5.19 -12.89 -8.78
N ARG A 174 -5.47 -13.01 -10.08
CA ARG A 174 -6.40 -14.03 -10.62
C ARG A 174 -5.91 -15.45 -10.31
N ASN A 175 -4.64 -15.72 -10.62
CA ASN A 175 -4.04 -17.04 -10.40
C ASN A 175 -3.85 -17.32 -8.91
N PHE A 176 -3.42 -16.32 -8.14
CA PHE A 176 -3.20 -16.43 -6.70
C PHE A 176 -4.51 -16.68 -5.96
N GLY A 177 -5.58 -15.95 -6.29
CA GLY A 177 -6.91 -16.18 -5.74
C GLY A 177 -7.42 -17.59 -6.02
N THR A 178 -7.26 -18.08 -7.26
CA THR A 178 -7.63 -19.45 -7.62
C THR A 178 -6.85 -20.50 -6.81
N LYS A 179 -5.52 -20.32 -6.70
CA LYS A 179 -4.65 -21.23 -5.92
C LYS A 179 -5.02 -21.24 -4.44
N MET A 180 -5.25 -20.07 -3.85
CA MET A 180 -5.59 -19.95 -2.44
C MET A 180 -6.98 -20.52 -2.15
N GLY A 181 -7.96 -20.30 -3.03
CA GLY A 181 -9.28 -20.93 -2.93
C GLY A 181 -9.21 -22.46 -2.96
N ALA A 182 -8.49 -23.03 -3.94
CA ALA A 182 -8.31 -24.48 -4.03
C ALA A 182 -7.61 -25.06 -2.79
N LYS A 183 -6.55 -24.40 -2.30
CA LYS A 183 -5.84 -24.81 -1.08
C LYS A 183 -6.72 -24.75 0.17
N ALA A 184 -7.54 -23.70 0.31
CA ALA A 184 -8.44 -23.56 1.44
C ALA A 184 -9.47 -24.69 1.48
N VAL A 185 -10.09 -25.03 0.34
CA VAL A 185 -11.04 -26.15 0.26
C VAL A 185 -10.36 -27.48 0.56
N ALA A 186 -9.17 -27.72 0.01
CA ALA A 186 -8.41 -28.94 0.29
C ALA A 186 -8.07 -29.06 1.79
N TRP A 187 -7.65 -27.96 2.42
CA TRP A 187 -7.34 -27.92 3.85
C TRP A 187 -8.59 -28.15 4.71
N ILE A 188 -9.70 -27.46 4.44
CA ILE A 188 -10.97 -27.64 5.17
C ILE A 188 -11.44 -29.09 5.05
N THR A 189 -11.42 -29.67 3.84
CA THR A 189 -11.83 -31.05 3.60
C THR A 189 -10.95 -32.05 4.36
N GLY A 190 -9.63 -31.83 4.38
CA GLY A 190 -8.69 -32.62 5.18
C GLY A 190 -9.02 -32.55 6.67
N LYS A 191 -9.27 -31.34 7.20
CA LYS A 191 -9.63 -31.14 8.60
C LYS A 191 -10.95 -31.79 8.99
N ILE A 192 -11.96 -31.74 8.12
CA ILE A 192 -13.24 -32.43 8.36
C ILE A 192 -13.03 -33.95 8.49
N LYS A 193 -12.16 -34.54 7.66
CA LYS A 193 -11.83 -35.98 7.74
C LYS A 193 -11.06 -36.34 9.01
N GLU A 194 -10.09 -35.51 9.42
CA GLU A 194 -9.33 -35.70 10.65
C GLU A 194 -10.19 -35.51 11.92
N CYS A 195 -11.09 -34.54 11.89
CA CYS A 195 -11.94 -34.15 13.02
C CYS A 195 -13.32 -34.81 12.99
N SER A 196 -13.58 -35.75 12.09
CA SER A 196 -14.76 -36.60 12.13
C SER A 196 -14.69 -37.41 13.42
N ARG A 197 -15.32 -36.89 14.47
CA ARG A 197 -15.56 -37.56 15.75
C ARG A 197 -15.86 -39.04 15.46
N HIS A 198 -14.95 -39.92 15.87
CA HIS A 198 -15.38 -41.20 16.38
C HIS A 198 -16.37 -40.87 17.50
N GLY A 199 -17.58 -41.43 17.40
CA GLY A 199 -18.57 -41.35 18.48
C GLY A 199 -18.01 -41.85 19.80
#